data_AF-A0AAW2VWL7-F1
#
_entry.id   AF-A0AAW2VWL7-F1
#
_cell.length_a   1.000
_cell.length_b   1.000
_cell.length_c   1.000
_cell.angle_alpha   90.00
_cell.angle_beta   90.00
_cell.angle_gamma   90.00
#
_symmetry.space_group_name_H-M   'P 1'
#
loop_
_entity.id
_entity.type
_entity.pdbx_description
1 polymer ?
#
loop_
_entity_poly.entity_id
_entity_poly.type
_entity_poly.pdbx_seq_one_letter_code
_entity_poly.pdbx_strand_id
1 'polypeptide(L)'
;MNSTDAEMIEAEAPALPQALGLNNGSGDLVGNLLAMARQLVDQGKPSQALHAFAVLTFICATAVTTLVVMAMKIQGGDEAVAQALNRAWELYRNKIQASSAADELASLFAKCAIDEAMPSRTEPPPHNMDTLFSQPDAQANSILAETGRKQILLDAFSDGSSFICLQCGGLVSNHRKEEHCAFWCCKI
;
A
#
# COMPACT_ATOMS: atom_id res chain seq x y z
N MET A 1 63.95 36.87 58.79
CA MET A 1 63.38 36.08 57.68
C MET A 1 62.45 35.06 58.33
N ASN A 2 61.19 35.44 58.53
CA ASN A 2 60.23 34.63 59.26
C ASN A 2 59.56 33.64 58.32
N SER A 3 59.65 32.37 58.72
CA SER A 3 58.85 31.26 58.24
C SER A 3 57.44 31.42 58.82
N THR A 4 56.41 31.35 57.97
CA THR A 4 55.02 31.28 58.39
C THR A 4 54.36 30.15 57.61
N ASP A 5 53.74 29.27 58.37
CA ASP A 5 53.10 28.01 58.00
C ASP A 5 52.05 28.14 56.89
N ALA A 6 52.02 27.14 56.01
CA ALA A 6 50.98 26.93 55.01
C ALA A 6 49.90 26.02 55.63
N GLU A 7 48.86 26.63 56.21
CA GLU A 7 47.67 25.92 56.67
C GLU A 7 46.79 25.48 55.50
N MET A 8 46.35 24.22 55.59
CA MET A 8 45.37 23.57 54.73
C MET A 8 43.98 24.18 54.94
N ILE A 9 43.32 24.57 53.85
CA ILE A 9 41.86 24.75 53.81
C ILE A 9 41.28 23.83 52.74
N GLU A 10 40.50 22.84 53.17
CA GLU A 10 39.57 22.09 52.33
C GLU A 10 38.59 23.07 51.69
N ALA A 11 38.74 23.31 50.39
CA ALA A 11 37.75 23.99 49.60
C ALA A 11 36.71 22.97 49.14
N GLU A 12 35.57 23.01 49.83
CA GLU A 12 34.29 22.39 49.52
C GLU A 12 34.02 22.39 48.01
N ALA A 13 33.89 21.20 47.43
CA ALA A 13 33.60 21.01 46.02
C ALA A 13 32.22 21.62 45.69
N PRO A 14 32.10 22.54 44.72
CA PRO A 14 30.79 22.94 44.24
C PRO A 14 30.15 21.70 43.59
N ALA A 15 29.06 21.25 44.20
CA ALA A 15 28.26 20.14 43.71
C ALA A 15 28.01 20.30 42.20
N LEU A 16 28.45 19.30 41.45
CA LEU A 16 28.06 19.08 40.06
C LEU A 16 26.54 19.31 39.96
N PRO A 17 26.07 20.10 38.98
CA PRO A 17 24.67 20.10 38.62
C PRO A 17 24.29 18.65 38.34
N GLN A 18 23.46 18.12 39.24
CA GLN A 18 22.89 16.80 39.16
C GLN A 18 22.39 16.59 37.75
N ALA A 19 22.82 15.48 37.15
CA ALA A 19 22.34 15.00 35.88
C ALA A 19 20.84 15.24 35.79
N LEU A 20 20.44 16.18 34.93
CA LEU A 20 19.06 16.34 34.52
C LEU A 20 18.61 14.96 34.04
N GLY A 21 17.79 14.32 34.87
CA GLY A 21 17.19 13.03 34.59
C GLY A 21 16.38 13.12 33.31
N LEU A 22 17.00 12.75 32.20
CA LEU A 22 16.40 12.57 30.88
C LEU A 22 15.57 11.28 30.86
N ASN A 23 14.66 11.08 31.82
CA ASN A 23 13.80 9.89 31.80
C ASN A 23 12.31 10.14 31.99
N ASN A 24 11.86 11.36 32.33
CA ASN A 24 10.43 11.64 32.47
C ASN A 24 9.82 12.52 31.35
N GLY A 25 10.63 13.23 30.56
CA GLY A 25 10.11 14.21 29.58
C GLY A 25 9.64 13.64 28.23
N SER A 26 10.10 12.44 27.84
CA SER A 26 9.78 11.86 26.52
C SER A 26 8.35 11.31 26.46
N GLY A 27 7.89 10.66 27.53
CA GLY A 27 6.50 10.16 27.63
C GLY A 27 5.48 11.30 27.61
N ASP A 28 5.78 12.40 28.31
CA ASP A 28 4.95 13.60 28.31
C ASP A 28 4.90 14.27 26.94
N LEU A 29 6.02 14.32 26.21
CA LEU A 29 6.06 14.86 24.86
C LEU A 29 5.21 14.04 23.89
N VAL A 30 5.31 12.70 23.93
CA VAL A 30 4.50 11.77 23.11
C VAL A 30 3.01 11.91 23.43
N GLY A 31 2.64 11.98 24.71
CA GLY A 31 1.26 12.18 25.17
C GLY A 31 0.68 13.52 24.72
N ASN A 32 1.46 14.59 24.83
CA ASN A 32 1.06 15.93 24.40
C ASN A 32 0.90 16.02 22.86
N LEU A 33 1.80 15.40 22.09
CA LEU A 33 1.69 15.34 20.63
C LEU A 33 0.46 14.54 20.17
N LEU A 34 0.16 13.44 20.85
CA LEU A 34 -1.01 12.60 20.58
C LEU A 34 -2.32 13.34 20.91
N ALA A 35 -2.36 14.09 22.01
CA ALA A 35 -3.49 14.94 22.37
C ALA A 35 -3.71 16.06 21.32
N MET A 36 -2.62 16.71 20.89
CA MET A 36 -2.65 17.71 19.82
C MET A 36 -3.15 17.13 18.49
N ALA A 37 -2.67 15.94 18.13
CA ALA A 37 -3.09 15.26 16.89
C ALA A 37 -4.58 14.95 16.90
N ARG A 38 -5.14 14.48 18.02
CA ARG A 38 -6.61 14.30 18.18
C ARG A 38 -7.36 15.60 18.03
N GLN A 39 -6.93 16.65 18.71
CA GLN A 39 -7.57 17.96 18.63
C GLN A 39 -7.53 18.55 17.21
N LEU A 40 -6.50 18.24 16.42
CA LEU A 40 -6.40 18.67 15.01
C LEU A 40 -7.33 17.88 14.07
N VAL A 41 -7.60 16.61 14.40
CA VAL A 41 -8.64 15.81 13.71
C VAL A 41 -10.02 16.38 13.99
N ASP A 42 -10.32 16.70 15.24
CA ASP A 42 -11.61 17.28 15.65
C ASP A 42 -11.84 18.69 15.05
N GLN A 43 -10.77 19.43 14.76
CA GLN A 43 -10.80 20.73 14.09
C GLN A 43 -10.86 20.67 12.56
N GLY A 44 -10.93 19.47 11.96
CA GLY A 44 -11.00 19.31 10.50
C GLY A 44 -9.71 19.68 9.76
N LYS A 45 -8.54 19.60 10.42
CA LYS A 45 -7.21 19.85 9.82
C LYS A 45 -6.41 18.55 9.66
N PRO A 46 -6.83 17.64 8.75
CA PRO A 46 -6.25 16.31 8.64
C PRO A 46 -4.77 16.33 8.22
N SER A 47 -4.34 17.30 7.43
CA SER A 47 -2.95 17.42 6.98
C SER A 47 -1.97 17.69 8.13
N GLN A 48 -2.35 18.52 9.10
CA GLN A 48 -1.53 18.81 10.28
C GLN A 48 -1.55 17.64 11.28
N ALA A 49 -2.69 16.96 11.43
CA ALA A 49 -2.79 15.74 12.23
C ALA A 49 -1.90 14.62 11.67
N LEU A 50 -1.93 14.39 10.35
CA LEU A 50 -1.06 13.42 9.68
C LEU A 50 0.42 13.73 9.90
N HIS A 51 0.80 15.01 9.84
CA HIS A 51 2.18 15.41 10.13
C HIS A 51 2.56 15.11 11.59
N ALA A 52 1.68 15.43 12.55
CA ALA A 52 1.91 15.11 13.97
C ALA A 52 2.03 13.60 14.22
N PHE A 53 1.20 12.77 13.56
CA PHE A 53 1.29 11.31 13.63
C PHE A 53 2.55 10.76 12.97
N ALA A 54 2.99 11.32 11.84
CA ALA A 54 4.24 10.93 11.19
C ALA A 54 5.46 11.21 12.09
N VAL A 55 5.49 12.39 12.71
CA VAL A 55 6.53 12.77 13.68
C VAL A 55 6.48 11.86 14.91
N LEU A 56 5.28 11.55 15.42
CA LEU A 56 5.11 10.63 16.54
C LEU A 56 5.63 9.22 16.21
N THR A 57 5.31 8.73 15.01
CA THR A 57 5.77 7.41 14.55
C THR A 57 7.29 7.37 14.46
N PHE A 58 7.92 8.44 13.97
CA PHE A 58 9.37 8.55 13.91
C PHE A 58 10.02 8.58 15.31
N ILE A 59 9.48 9.39 16.24
CA ILE A 59 9.98 9.48 17.62
C ILE A 59 9.82 8.13 18.35
N CYS A 60 8.67 7.47 18.19
CA CYS A 60 8.45 6.16 18.81
C CYS A 60 9.38 5.10 18.23
N ALA A 61 9.60 5.09 16.91
CA ALA A 61 10.52 4.16 16.28
C ALA A 61 11.96 4.32 16.80
N THR A 62 12.44 5.56 16.95
CA THR A 62 13.80 5.82 17.47
C THR A 62 13.92 5.53 18.96
N ALA A 63 12.89 5.81 19.76
CA ALA A 63 12.87 5.49 21.18
C ALA A 63 12.90 3.97 21.42
N VAL A 64 12.11 3.21 20.65
CA VAL A 64 12.07 1.74 20.77
C VAL A 64 13.40 1.12 20.35
N THR A 65 14.03 1.57 19.27
CA THR A 65 15.35 1.05 18.87
C THR A 65 16.41 1.35 19.91
N THR A 66 16.40 2.57 20.49
CA THR A 66 17.33 2.94 21.56
C THR A 66 17.13 2.07 22.81
N LEU A 67 15.89 1.83 23.22
CA LEU A 67 15.58 0.98 24.38
C LEU A 67 16.07 -0.46 24.17
N VAL A 68 15.81 -1.04 23.00
CA VAL A 68 16.27 -2.39 22.68
C VAL A 68 17.80 -2.46 22.69
N VAL A 69 18.48 -1.51 22.06
CA VAL A 69 19.96 -1.45 22.05
C VAL A 69 20.51 -1.32 23.47
N MET A 70 19.92 -0.45 24.30
CA MET A 70 20.32 -0.29 25.70
C MET A 70 20.10 -1.57 26.51
N ALA A 71 18.95 -2.24 26.35
CA ALA A 71 18.65 -3.48 27.05
C ALA A 71 19.64 -4.59 26.68
N MET A 72 19.96 -4.73 25.38
CA MET A 72 20.94 -5.69 24.90
C MET A 72 22.35 -5.38 25.39
N LYS A 73 22.72 -4.10 25.43
CA LYS A 73 24.01 -3.64 25.98
C LYS A 73 24.15 -3.93 27.47
N ILE A 74 23.09 -3.78 28.25
CA ILE A 74 23.09 -4.12 29.69
C ILE A 74 23.22 -5.63 29.91
N GLN A 75 22.61 -6.44 29.05
CA GLN A 75 22.56 -7.90 29.23
C GLN A 75 23.77 -8.64 28.67
N GLY A 76 24.38 -8.17 27.58
CA GLY A 76 25.47 -8.88 26.88
C GLY A 76 26.57 -7.97 26.35
N GLY A 77 26.58 -6.68 26.72
CA GLY A 77 27.58 -5.72 26.25
C GLY A 77 27.43 -5.34 24.77
N ASP A 78 28.42 -4.62 24.26
CA ASP A 78 28.40 -4.09 22.89
C ASP A 78 28.53 -5.19 21.82
N GLU A 79 29.15 -6.32 22.15
CA GLU A 79 29.31 -7.46 21.23
C GLU A 79 27.97 -8.15 20.94
N ALA A 80 27.11 -8.32 21.96
CA ALA A 80 25.77 -8.86 21.79
C ALA A 80 24.88 -7.95 20.93
N VAL A 81 25.03 -6.62 21.07
CA VAL A 81 24.34 -5.64 20.21
C VAL A 81 24.81 -5.79 18.76
N ALA A 82 26.12 -5.85 18.52
CA ALA A 82 26.67 -6.00 17.17
C ALA A 82 26.22 -7.30 16.50
N GLN A 83 26.26 -8.42 17.23
CA GLN A 83 25.81 -9.72 16.71
C GLN A 83 24.31 -9.72 16.35
N ALA A 84 23.47 -9.17 17.22
CA ALA A 84 22.04 -9.11 16.98
C ALA A 84 21.68 -8.15 15.84
N LEU A 85 22.37 -7.02 15.74
CA LEU A 85 22.21 -6.09 14.64
C LEU A 85 22.58 -6.77 13.32
N ASN A 86 23.74 -7.43 13.24
CA ASN A 86 24.17 -8.17 12.05
C ASN A 86 23.15 -9.24 11.65
N ARG A 87 22.64 -10.02 12.60
CA ARG A 87 21.58 -11.00 12.35
C ARG A 87 20.30 -10.35 11.84
N ALA A 88 19.89 -9.21 12.39
CA ALA A 88 18.73 -8.47 11.92
C ALA A 88 18.94 -7.94 10.48
N TRP A 89 20.14 -7.46 10.16
CA TRP A 89 20.51 -7.03 8.80
C TRP A 89 20.45 -8.17 7.79
N GLU A 90 20.96 -9.35 8.13
CA GLU A 90 20.89 -10.54 7.28
C GLU A 90 19.43 -10.94 7.00
N LEU A 91 18.59 -10.97 8.05
CA LEU A 91 17.16 -11.26 7.91
C LEU A 91 16.44 -10.23 7.02
N TYR A 92 16.75 -8.94 7.20
CA TYR A 92 16.19 -7.88 6.36
C TYR A 92 16.59 -8.05 4.89
N ARG A 93 17.87 -8.31 4.62
CA ARG A 93 18.38 -8.52 3.25
C ARG A 93 17.72 -9.72 2.58
N ASN A 94 17.62 -10.85 3.31
CA ASN A 94 16.95 -12.05 2.80
C ASN A 94 15.47 -11.79 2.50
N LYS A 95 14.78 -11.02 3.35
CA LYS A 95 13.38 -10.65 3.13
C LYS A 95 13.21 -9.77 1.89
N ILE A 96 14.06 -8.77 1.69
CA ILE A 96 14.01 -7.92 0.48
C ILE A 96 14.23 -8.78 -0.77
N GLN A 97 15.21 -9.67 -0.75
CA GLN A 97 15.50 -10.54 -1.89
C GLN A 97 14.32 -11.47 -2.20
N ALA A 98 13.69 -12.05 -1.18
CA ALA A 98 12.50 -12.87 -1.35
C ALA A 98 11.30 -12.07 -1.90
N SER A 99 11.10 -10.83 -1.43
CA SER A 99 10.07 -9.93 -1.95
C SER A 99 10.32 -9.58 -3.42
N SER A 100 11.57 -9.26 -3.76
CA SER A 100 11.96 -8.93 -5.14
C SER A 100 11.71 -10.11 -6.09
N ALA A 101 12.02 -11.34 -5.66
CA ALA A 101 11.75 -12.52 -6.46
C ALA A 101 10.24 -12.76 -6.64
N ALA A 102 9.44 -12.49 -5.61
CA ALA A 102 7.98 -12.57 -5.69
C ALA A 102 7.40 -11.49 -6.62
N ASP A 103 7.94 -10.27 -6.58
CA ASP A 103 7.52 -9.16 -7.45
C ASP A 103 7.89 -9.42 -8.92
N GLU A 104 9.06 -10.02 -9.18
CA GLU A 104 9.46 -10.45 -10.53
C GLU A 104 8.52 -11.53 -11.08
N LEU A 105 8.18 -12.53 -10.28
CA LEU A 105 7.18 -13.55 -10.63
C LEU A 105 5.80 -12.91 -10.91
N ALA A 106 5.35 -11.99 -10.05
CA ALA A 106 4.10 -11.28 -10.26
C ALA A 106 4.10 -10.47 -11.57
N SER A 107 5.22 -9.85 -11.92
CA SER A 107 5.40 -9.14 -13.19
C SER A 107 5.30 -10.08 -14.40
N LEU A 108 5.93 -11.26 -14.32
CA LEU A 108 5.83 -12.29 -15.37
C LEU A 108 4.40 -12.81 -15.51
N PHE A 109 3.71 -13.08 -14.40
CA PHE A 109 2.30 -13.50 -14.43
C PHE A 109 1.39 -12.43 -15.01
N ALA A 110 1.62 -11.15 -14.65
CA ALA A 110 0.89 -10.04 -15.24
C ALA A 110 1.12 -9.97 -16.76
N LYS A 111 2.35 -10.17 -17.22
CA LYS A 111 2.67 -10.22 -18.65
C LYS A 111 1.97 -11.38 -19.36
N CYS A 112 2.03 -12.60 -18.83
CA CYS A 112 1.34 -13.76 -19.40
C CYS A 112 -0.18 -13.52 -19.49
N ALA A 113 -0.79 -12.96 -18.44
CA ALA A 113 -2.22 -12.65 -18.44
C ALA A 113 -2.60 -11.60 -19.51
N ILE A 114 -1.72 -10.62 -19.77
CA ILE A 114 -1.92 -9.63 -20.84
C ILE A 114 -1.81 -10.29 -22.22
N ASP A 115 -0.79 -11.12 -22.42
CA ASP A 115 -0.54 -11.80 -23.70
C ASP A 115 -1.65 -12.83 -24.03
N GLU A 116 -2.18 -13.54 -23.02
CA GLU A 116 -3.32 -14.47 -23.18
C GLU A 116 -4.65 -13.74 -23.44
N ALA A 117 -4.81 -12.52 -22.93
CA ALA A 117 -5.99 -11.70 -23.17
C ALA A 117 -5.97 -10.99 -24.54
N MET A 118 -4.85 -11.02 -25.27
CA MET A 118 -4.80 -10.52 -26.65
C MET A 118 -5.32 -11.58 -27.63
N PRO A 119 -6.41 -11.32 -28.37
CA PRO A 119 -6.86 -12.24 -29.41
C PRO A 119 -5.79 -12.36 -30.48
N SER A 120 -5.24 -13.55 -30.65
CA SER A 120 -4.26 -13.88 -31.69
C SER A 120 -4.82 -13.48 -33.05
N ARG A 121 -4.26 -12.43 -33.66
CA ARG A 121 -4.49 -12.09 -35.08
C ARG A 121 -3.97 -13.24 -35.94
N THR A 122 -4.86 -14.18 -36.25
CA THR A 122 -4.67 -15.17 -37.31
C THR A 122 -5.76 -14.93 -38.35
N GLU A 123 -5.44 -14.14 -39.38
CA GLU A 123 -6.10 -14.18 -40.70
C GLU A 123 -5.82 -15.57 -41.34
N PRO A 124 -6.59 -16.14 -42.31
CA PRO A 124 -7.65 -15.63 -43.24
C PRO A 124 -8.86 -16.63 -43.41
N PRO A 125 -9.76 -16.66 -44.44
CA PRO A 125 -9.98 -15.85 -45.67
C PRO A 125 -11.43 -15.30 -45.86
N PRO A 126 -11.76 -14.54 -46.94
CA PRO A 126 -13.07 -13.95 -47.12
C PRO A 126 -14.05 -14.97 -47.71
N HIS A 127 -15.09 -15.33 -46.95
CA HIS A 127 -16.24 -16.05 -47.49
C HIS A 127 -17.49 -15.19 -47.37
N ASN A 128 -17.89 -14.63 -48.51
CA ASN A 128 -19.25 -14.21 -48.80
C ASN A 128 -20.19 -15.34 -48.41
N MET A 129 -21.15 -15.07 -47.52
CA MET A 129 -22.46 -15.72 -47.54
C MET A 129 -23.47 -14.72 -46.99
N ASP A 130 -24.24 -14.14 -47.91
CA ASP A 130 -25.59 -13.67 -47.67
C ASP A 130 -26.37 -14.80 -46.97
N THR A 131 -26.77 -14.60 -45.72
CA THR A 131 -27.85 -15.38 -45.13
C THR A 131 -28.67 -14.50 -44.20
N LEU A 132 -29.78 -14.05 -44.78
CA LEU A 132 -31.04 -13.70 -44.15
C LEU A 132 -31.20 -14.34 -42.76
N PHE A 133 -31.03 -13.57 -41.69
CA PHE A 133 -31.59 -13.91 -40.39
C PHE A 133 -32.42 -12.74 -39.90
N SER A 134 -33.71 -13.00 -39.83
CA SER A 134 -34.78 -12.14 -39.33
C SER A 134 -34.35 -11.45 -38.04
N GLN A 135 -34.12 -10.15 -38.16
CA GLN A 135 -33.70 -9.24 -37.11
C GLN A 135 -34.84 -9.10 -36.08
N PRO A 136 -34.67 -9.50 -34.81
CA PRO A 136 -35.50 -8.97 -33.75
C PRO A 136 -35.04 -7.52 -33.52
N ASP A 137 -35.98 -6.58 -33.49
CA ASP A 137 -35.80 -5.13 -33.27
C ASP A 137 -34.99 -4.77 -32.00
N ALA A 138 -34.62 -5.73 -31.15
CA ALA A 138 -33.73 -5.52 -30.02
C ALA A 138 -32.31 -5.06 -30.42
N GLN A 139 -31.87 -5.33 -31.65
CA GLN A 139 -30.54 -4.91 -32.13
C GLN A 139 -30.46 -3.39 -32.41
N ALA A 140 -31.60 -2.72 -32.60
CA ALA A 140 -31.68 -1.28 -32.87
C ALA A 140 -31.54 -0.43 -31.59
N ASN A 141 -31.85 -1.00 -30.42
CA ASN A 141 -31.91 -0.26 -29.15
C ASN A 141 -30.60 -0.33 -28.36
N SER A 142 -29.55 -0.92 -28.94
CA SER A 142 -28.23 -0.93 -28.31
C SER A 142 -27.54 0.40 -28.55
N ILE A 143 -27.01 1.01 -27.49
CA ILE A 143 -26.22 2.26 -27.54
C ILE A 143 -25.09 2.18 -28.59
N LEU A 144 -24.54 0.98 -28.83
CA LEU A 144 -23.52 0.77 -29.86
C LEU A 144 -24.08 0.88 -31.28
N ALA A 145 -25.33 0.45 -31.50
CA ALA A 145 -26.03 0.66 -32.76
C ALA A 145 -26.42 2.13 -32.95
N GLU A 146 -26.89 2.80 -31.90
CA GLU A 146 -27.27 4.24 -31.93
C GLU A 146 -26.06 5.15 -32.20
N THR A 147 -24.89 4.84 -31.62
CA THR A 147 -23.66 5.61 -31.84
C THR A 147 -22.93 5.28 -33.15
N GLY A 148 -23.57 4.52 -34.06
CA GLY A 148 -22.99 4.16 -35.35
C GLY A 148 -21.86 3.13 -35.29
N ARG A 149 -21.61 2.53 -34.10
CA ARG A 149 -20.60 1.48 -33.88
C ARG A 149 -21.23 0.08 -33.91
N LYS A 150 -22.22 -0.11 -34.78
CA LYS A 150 -22.93 -1.39 -34.96
C LYS A 150 -21.99 -2.55 -35.32
N GLN A 151 -20.88 -2.25 -36.00
CA GLN A 151 -19.89 -3.26 -36.39
C GLN A 151 -19.30 -4.00 -35.17
N ILE A 152 -19.00 -3.29 -34.08
CA ILE A 152 -18.45 -3.90 -32.86
C ILE A 152 -19.44 -4.89 -32.25
N LEU A 153 -20.73 -4.56 -32.30
CA LEU A 153 -21.80 -5.42 -31.83
C LEU A 153 -22.01 -6.64 -32.74
N LEU A 154 -21.85 -6.48 -34.05
CA LEU A 154 -21.92 -7.60 -35.01
C LEU A 154 -20.73 -8.54 -34.85
N ASP A 155 -19.52 -8.01 -34.68
CA ASP A 155 -18.31 -8.80 -34.52
C ASP A 155 -18.36 -9.61 -33.22
N ALA A 156 -18.70 -8.97 -32.09
CA ALA A 156 -18.82 -9.60 -30.77
C ALA A 156 -20.02 -10.55 -30.63
N PHE A 157 -21.00 -10.48 -31.54
CA PHE A 157 -22.08 -11.45 -31.63
C PHE A 157 -21.68 -12.63 -32.52
N SER A 158 -20.99 -12.36 -33.63
CA SER A 158 -20.55 -13.38 -34.60
C SER A 158 -19.45 -14.27 -34.04
N ASP A 159 -18.58 -13.76 -33.18
CA ASP A 159 -17.55 -14.53 -32.48
C ASP A 159 -18.09 -15.35 -31.30
N GLY A 160 -19.37 -15.16 -30.92
CA GLY A 160 -19.99 -15.83 -29.78
C GLY A 160 -19.41 -15.44 -28.41
N SER A 161 -18.65 -14.35 -28.33
CA SER A 161 -18.08 -13.84 -27.07
C SER A 161 -19.11 -13.09 -26.23
N SER A 162 -20.16 -12.56 -26.87
CA SER A 162 -21.20 -11.72 -26.24
C SER A 162 -22.60 -12.08 -26.72
N PHE A 163 -23.61 -11.77 -25.91
CA PHE A 163 -25.03 -11.83 -26.27
C PHE A 163 -25.71 -10.49 -26.00
N ILE A 164 -26.81 -10.25 -26.69
CA ILE A 164 -27.68 -9.10 -26.45
C ILE A 164 -28.77 -9.55 -25.49
N CYS A 165 -28.85 -8.93 -24.33
CA CYS A 165 -29.91 -9.19 -23.38
C CYS A 165 -31.21 -8.57 -23.89
N LEU A 166 -32.22 -9.41 -24.16
CA LEU A 166 -33.53 -8.96 -24.66
C LEU A 166 -34.34 -8.17 -23.62
N GLN A 167 -33.96 -8.24 -22.33
CA GLN A 167 -34.67 -7.53 -21.26
C GLN A 167 -34.21 -6.08 -21.11
N CYS A 168 -32.90 -5.81 -21.22
CA CYS A 168 -32.34 -4.47 -21.03
C CYS A 168 -31.71 -3.87 -22.31
N GLY A 169 -31.64 -4.63 -23.40
CA GLY A 169 -30.97 -4.21 -24.65
C GLY A 169 -29.45 -4.15 -24.56
N GLY A 170 -28.86 -4.52 -23.42
CA GLY A 170 -27.42 -4.46 -23.16
C GLY A 170 -26.64 -5.57 -23.88
N LEU A 171 -25.45 -5.24 -24.37
CA LEU A 171 -24.47 -6.22 -24.85
C LEU A 171 -23.66 -6.73 -23.64
N VAL A 172 -23.70 -8.03 -23.41
CA VAL A 172 -23.10 -8.67 -22.23
C VAL A 172 -22.25 -9.84 -22.69
N SER A 173 -21.05 -10.01 -22.11
CA SER A 173 -20.22 -11.18 -22.41
C SER A 173 -20.95 -12.48 -22.07
N ASN A 174 -20.80 -13.49 -22.93
CA ASN A 174 -21.41 -14.81 -22.73
C ASN A 174 -20.95 -15.47 -21.43
N HIS A 175 -19.71 -15.22 -21.01
CA HIS A 175 -19.20 -15.78 -19.75
C HIS A 175 -19.93 -15.26 -18.51
N ARG A 176 -20.55 -14.07 -18.59
CA ARG A 176 -21.29 -13.46 -17.47
C ARG A 176 -22.79 -13.38 -17.69
N LYS A 177 -23.30 -14.19 -18.63
CA LYS A 177 -24.71 -14.19 -19.02
C LYS A 177 -25.62 -14.56 -17.86
N GLU A 178 -25.25 -15.58 -17.10
CA GLU A 178 -26.05 -16.10 -16.01
C GLU A 178 -26.13 -15.08 -14.86
N GLU A 179 -25.00 -14.48 -14.50
CA GLU A 179 -24.89 -13.44 -13.47
C GLU A 179 -25.65 -12.19 -13.87
N HIS A 180 -25.57 -11.81 -15.16
CA HIS A 180 -26.35 -10.70 -15.68
C HIS A 180 -27.85 -10.98 -15.55
N CYS A 181 -28.34 -12.13 -16.03
CA CYS A 181 -29.75 -12.48 -15.94
C CYS A 181 -30.24 -12.65 -14.49
N ALA A 182 -29.38 -13.09 -13.57
CA ALA A 182 -29.75 -13.34 -12.19
C ALA A 182 -29.69 -12.09 -11.29
N PHE A 183 -28.70 -11.23 -11.46
CA PHE A 183 -28.40 -10.18 -10.47
C PHE A 183 -28.29 -8.77 -11.03
N TRP A 184 -27.94 -8.58 -12.31
CA TRP A 184 -27.58 -7.25 -12.84
C TRP A 184 -28.55 -6.70 -13.87
N CYS A 185 -29.38 -7.54 -14.47
CA CYS A 185 -30.36 -7.11 -15.46
C CYS A 185 -31.50 -6.37 -14.75
N CYS A 186 -31.32 -5.06 -14.58
CA CYS A 186 -32.42 -4.17 -14.22
C CYS A 186 -33.42 -4.19 -15.38
N LYS A 187 -34.63 -4.72 -15.14
CA LYS A 187 -35.75 -4.53 -16.05
C LYS A 187 -36.03 -3.02 -16.09
N ILE A 188 -35.70 -2.38 -17.21
CA ILE A 188 -36.07 -1.00 -17.51
C ILE A 188 -37.43 -1.04 -18.21
#